data_AF-A0A1S2QLF8-F1
#
_entry.id   AF-A0A1S2QLF8-F1
#
_cell.length_a   1.000
_cell.length_b   1.000
_cell.length_c   1.000
_cell.angle_alpha   90.00
_cell.angle_beta   90.00
_cell.angle_gamma   90.00
#
_symmetry.space_group_name_H-M   'P 1'
#
loop_
_entity.id
_entity.type
_entity.pdbx_description
1 polymer ?
#
loop_
_entity_poly.entity_id
_entity_poly.type
_entity_poly.pdbx_seq_one_letter_code
_entity_poly.pdbx_strand_id
1 'polypeptide(L)'
;MKLKQKILLMSLFPLFLSAIIIGYNILGLKALKSSTESTVALLMNVEELNSSAKSMEKSLSAYSLNISDSNANDISKDIMASKAAFKTLKGKVNDKEEKVSVSRISLKLEEISETSLKSLSAKNQAEIKRQSLRTKGMMNDIYELKYSINQQYEQMQQNLKNQIQGIVTFSLIALVILLAGSVVSSIIFTRRITGPINKIAQNAREIAEGNLNVQTIKVRTKDEVAQLNKAFSQMTENLRRVIERVGNSSGQLAASAEELMASADETMKGTEQITSSIQQVSAGAEQQTKMSVESVQSVEQTTNAVKQISDNAAAVLQLTISANDKTKQGSGFVNETVSQMKSIHESVEQTDTALNELHTRSDEISTILNLITAIADQTNLLALNAAIEAARAGEAGKGFAVVADEVRKLAEQTSQSVSQISGITQDIQKETVKTVQSVGFVKEKVQSGLDIANRTEMIFSDILAAILEMGMQIKGITEVSQGINQEVGQIYGHVHEMLNVASNTSGSAVDVASASEEQLASMEEVNAAAVSLSSLAEELQSSISSFKL
;
A
#
# COMPACT_ATOMS: atom_id res chain seq x y z
N MET A 1 25.32 42.66 34.02
CA MET A 1 26.59 43.02 33.35
C MET A 1 27.05 41.87 32.48
N LYS A 2 27.38 42.21 31.24
CA LYS A 2 28.05 41.31 30.30
C LYS A 2 29.36 40.80 30.90
N LEU A 3 29.79 39.60 30.53
CA LEU A 3 31.04 38.98 30.95
C LEU A 3 32.21 39.93 30.68
N LYS A 4 32.23 40.56 29.49
CA LYS A 4 33.19 41.60 29.12
C LYS A 4 33.21 42.76 30.12
N GLN A 5 32.05 43.24 30.56
CA GLN A 5 31.95 44.34 31.53
C GLN A 5 32.44 43.93 32.92
N LYS A 6 32.17 42.69 33.35
CA LYS A 6 32.68 42.16 34.63
C LYS A 6 34.20 42.06 34.63
N ILE A 7 34.79 41.55 33.54
CA ILE A 7 36.24 41.45 33.37
C ILE A 7 36.86 42.86 33.36
N LEU A 8 36.28 43.80 32.62
CA LEU A 8 36.74 45.19 32.57
C LEU A 8 36.66 45.89 33.94
N LEU A 9 35.60 45.67 34.70
CA LEU A 9 35.45 46.25 36.02
C LEU A 9 36.44 45.65 37.02
N MET A 10 36.75 44.35 36.89
CA MET A 10 37.78 43.69 37.69
C MET A 10 39.19 44.25 37.40
N SER A 11 39.50 44.59 36.15
CA SER A 11 40.81 45.17 35.82
C SER A 11 40.90 46.67 36.17
N LEU A 12 39.81 47.42 36.02
CA LEU A 12 39.80 48.88 36.25
C LEU A 12 39.69 49.27 37.73
N PHE A 13 39.01 48.48 38.56
CA PHE A 13 38.81 48.83 39.97
C PHE A 13 40.12 48.92 40.78
N PRO A 14 41.06 47.96 40.69
CA PRO A 14 42.37 48.08 41.36
C PRO A 14 43.21 49.23 40.81
N LEU A 15 43.17 49.48 39.49
CA LEU A 15 43.87 50.58 38.85
C LEU A 15 43.37 51.93 39.38
N PHE A 16 42.06 52.12 39.45
CA PHE A 16 41.44 53.33 39.99
C PHE A 16 41.80 53.56 41.45
N LEU A 17 41.75 52.52 42.29
CA LEU A 17 42.11 52.61 43.70
C LEU A 17 43.59 52.94 43.88
N SER A 18 44.46 52.36 43.05
CA SER A 18 45.90 52.65 43.08
C SER A 18 46.21 54.11 42.72
N ALA A 19 45.50 54.69 41.74
CA ALA A 19 45.64 56.10 41.38
C ALA A 19 45.28 57.05 42.53
N ILE A 20 44.23 56.73 43.30
CA ILE A 20 43.84 57.51 44.49
C ILE A 20 44.94 57.46 45.56
N ILE A 21 45.49 56.27 45.83
CA ILE A 21 46.57 56.08 46.81
C ILE A 21 47.82 56.87 46.38
N ILE A 22 48.20 56.79 45.09
CA ILE A 22 49.34 57.54 44.55
C ILE A 22 49.10 59.05 44.68
N GLY A 23 47.89 59.53 44.35
CA GLY A 23 47.52 60.95 44.48
C GLY A 23 47.62 61.46 45.92
N TYR A 24 47.15 60.68 46.90
CA TYR A 24 47.28 61.00 48.33
C TYR A 24 48.73 61.13 48.77
N ASN A 25 49.59 60.18 48.37
CA ASN A 25 51.03 60.21 48.70
C ASN A 25 51.72 61.45 48.13
N ILE A 26 51.43 61.82 46.88
CA ILE A 26 52.02 63.00 46.23
C ILE A 26 51.61 64.29 46.96
N LEU A 27 50.33 64.44 47.32
CA LEU A 27 49.85 65.61 48.06
C LEU A 27 50.49 65.73 49.45
N GLY A 28 50.63 64.61 50.17
CA GLY A 28 51.27 64.57 51.49
C GLY A 28 52.76 64.97 51.45
N LEU A 29 53.51 64.50 50.46
CA LEU A 29 54.92 64.86 50.27
C LEU A 29 55.11 66.35 49.93
N LYS A 30 54.21 66.95 49.16
CA LYS A 30 54.30 68.37 48.79
C LYS A 30 54.08 69.30 50.00
N ALA A 31 53.21 68.92 50.93
CA ALA A 31 52.96 69.68 52.16
C ALA A 31 54.17 69.70 53.12
N LEU A 32 54.98 68.63 53.16
CA LEU A 32 56.14 68.50 54.04
C LEU A 32 57.31 69.43 53.67
N LYS A 33 57.52 69.71 52.37
CA LYS A 33 58.72 70.45 51.89
C LYS A 33 58.71 71.94 52.21
N SER A 34 57.54 72.55 52.44
CA SER A 34 57.38 74.01 52.61
C SER A 34 57.64 74.52 54.03
N SER A 35 57.67 73.67 55.06
CA SER A 35 57.70 74.12 56.47
C SER A 35 59.13 74.38 57.01
N THR A 36 60.17 73.82 56.39
CA THR A 36 61.48 73.64 57.06
C THR A 36 62.53 74.71 56.77
N GLU A 37 62.41 75.48 55.67
CA GLU A 37 63.50 76.35 55.20
C GLU A 37 63.70 77.62 56.05
N SER A 38 62.64 78.17 56.67
CA SER A 38 62.74 79.46 57.39
C SER A 38 63.39 79.34 58.78
N THR A 39 63.08 78.30 59.55
CA THR A 39 63.62 78.12 60.91
C THR A 39 65.10 77.77 60.90
N VAL A 40 65.57 76.98 59.93
CA VAL A 40 67.01 76.65 59.76
C VAL A 40 67.81 77.92 59.47
N ALA A 41 67.31 78.76 58.57
CA ALA A 41 67.95 80.02 58.24
C ALA A 41 68.03 80.96 59.46
N LEU A 42 67.00 80.99 60.31
CA LEU A 42 66.95 81.82 61.52
C LEU A 42 68.00 81.41 62.55
N LEU A 43 68.13 80.09 62.78
CA LEU A 43 69.07 79.49 63.72
C LEU A 43 70.54 79.80 63.36
N MET A 44 70.87 79.79 62.06
CA MET A 44 72.19 80.20 61.58
C MET A 44 72.51 81.67 61.87
N ASN A 45 71.58 82.61 61.68
CA ASN A 45 71.85 84.04 61.91
C ASN A 45 72.01 84.36 63.41
N VAL A 46 71.31 83.65 64.31
CA VAL A 46 71.52 83.80 65.76
C VAL A 46 72.91 83.30 66.15
N GLU A 47 73.37 82.21 65.55
CA GLU A 47 74.71 81.69 65.80
C GLU A 47 75.78 82.68 65.34
N GLU A 48 75.57 83.30 64.18
CA GLU A 48 76.46 84.32 63.64
C GLU A 48 76.55 85.55 64.57
N LEU A 49 75.41 86.02 65.08
CA LEU A 49 75.35 87.10 66.08
C LEU A 49 76.03 86.70 67.40
N ASN A 50 75.80 85.47 67.87
CA ASN A 50 76.44 84.98 69.09
C ASN A 50 77.97 84.93 68.94
N SER A 51 78.45 84.48 67.77
CA SER A 51 79.87 84.44 67.45
C SER A 51 80.47 85.85 67.37
N SER A 52 79.81 86.79 66.67
CA SER A 52 80.29 88.17 66.57
C SER A 52 80.29 88.87 67.92
N ALA A 53 79.27 88.66 68.75
CA ALA A 53 79.19 89.21 70.11
C ALA A 53 80.31 88.68 71.01
N LYS A 54 80.69 87.41 70.84
CA LYS A 54 81.80 86.78 71.55
C LYS A 54 83.16 87.35 71.11
N SER A 55 83.35 87.60 69.81
CA SER A 55 84.53 88.32 69.32
C SER A 55 84.60 89.75 69.86
N MET A 56 83.47 90.47 69.85
CA MET A 56 83.37 91.81 70.43
C MET A 56 83.73 91.83 71.92
N GLU A 57 83.23 90.87 72.72
CA GLU A 57 83.60 90.73 74.14
C GLU A 57 85.10 90.51 74.31
N LYS A 58 85.68 89.62 73.48
CA LYS A 58 87.11 89.28 73.49
C LYS A 58 87.97 90.48 73.12
N SER A 59 87.60 91.25 72.11
CA SER A 59 88.33 92.44 71.66
C SER A 59 88.25 93.56 72.71
N LEU A 60 87.07 93.77 73.33
CA LEU A 60 86.92 94.68 74.48
C LEU A 60 87.79 94.23 75.66
N SER A 61 87.80 92.93 75.97
CA SER A 61 88.64 92.35 77.03
C SER A 61 90.14 92.50 76.71
N ALA A 62 90.56 92.27 75.47
CA ALA A 62 91.95 92.36 75.04
C ALA A 62 92.50 93.79 75.15
N TYR A 63 91.73 94.79 74.70
CA TYR A 63 92.08 96.20 74.88
C TYR A 63 92.16 96.58 76.36
N SER A 64 91.29 96.00 77.19
CA SER A 64 91.32 96.21 78.65
C SER A 64 92.54 95.61 79.35
N LEU A 65 93.31 94.75 78.68
CA LEU A 65 94.56 94.17 79.20
C LEU A 65 95.79 94.85 78.60
N ASN A 66 95.74 95.26 77.33
CA ASN A 66 96.83 95.89 76.62
C ASN A 66 96.30 96.98 75.66
N ILE A 67 96.66 98.24 75.91
CA ILE A 67 96.23 99.39 75.10
C ILE A 67 97.11 99.47 73.84
N SER A 68 96.54 99.11 72.67
CA SER A 68 97.18 99.25 71.36
C SER A 68 96.18 99.70 70.30
N ASP A 69 96.67 100.37 69.26
CA ASP A 69 95.82 100.78 68.12
C ASP A 69 95.26 99.56 67.36
N SER A 70 95.97 98.43 67.38
CA SER A 70 95.46 97.15 66.86
C SER A 70 94.21 96.70 67.63
N ASN A 71 94.27 96.68 68.96
CA ASN A 71 93.15 96.26 69.79
C ASN A 71 91.96 97.25 69.68
N ALA A 72 92.23 98.55 69.46
CA ALA A 72 91.17 99.54 69.21
C ALA A 72 90.44 99.28 67.89
N ASN A 73 91.20 98.96 66.83
CA ASN A 73 90.63 98.61 65.53
C ASN A 73 89.82 97.31 65.59
N ASP A 74 90.30 96.31 66.33
CA ASP A 74 89.56 95.05 66.53
C ASP A 74 88.22 95.27 67.23
N ILE A 75 88.16 96.14 68.25
CA ILE A 75 86.88 96.53 68.89
C ILE A 75 85.93 97.17 67.86
N SER A 76 86.41 98.15 67.08
CA SER A 76 85.58 98.84 66.10
C SER A 76 85.04 97.88 65.03
N LYS A 77 85.90 96.97 64.55
CA LYS A 77 85.55 95.93 63.59
C LYS A 77 84.52 94.94 64.15
N ASP A 78 84.71 94.46 65.38
CA ASP A 78 83.80 93.47 65.98
C ASP A 78 82.47 94.07 66.42
N ILE A 79 82.45 95.36 66.80
CA ILE A 79 81.22 96.14 66.99
C ILE A 79 80.45 96.22 65.66
N MET A 80 81.12 96.58 64.57
CA MET A 80 80.48 96.65 63.24
C MET A 80 79.97 95.28 62.79
N ALA A 81 80.75 94.21 62.99
CA ALA A 81 80.34 92.84 62.68
C ALA A 81 79.11 92.42 63.51
N SER A 82 79.09 92.74 64.81
CA SER A 82 77.95 92.45 65.68
C SER A 82 76.69 93.22 65.31
N LYS A 83 76.82 94.50 64.92
CA LYS A 83 75.68 95.28 64.39
C LYS A 83 75.17 94.72 63.07
N ALA A 84 76.05 94.28 62.18
CA ALA A 84 75.67 93.67 60.91
C ALA A 84 74.94 92.33 61.12
N ALA A 85 75.50 91.44 61.93
CA ALA A 85 74.88 90.16 62.28
C ALA A 85 73.52 90.36 62.96
N PHE A 86 73.40 91.33 63.86
CA PHE A 86 72.14 91.68 64.52
C PHE A 86 71.10 92.19 63.52
N LYS A 87 71.49 93.04 62.56
CA LYS A 87 70.58 93.56 61.53
C LYS A 87 70.00 92.45 60.66
N THR A 88 70.85 91.50 60.23
CA THR A 88 70.42 90.33 59.46
C THR A 88 69.46 89.45 60.25
N LEU A 89 69.74 89.22 61.53
CA LEU A 89 68.88 88.46 62.41
C LEU A 89 67.52 89.15 62.63
N LYS A 90 67.52 90.43 63.01
CA LYS A 90 66.32 91.20 63.33
C LYS A 90 65.28 91.18 62.20
N GLY A 91 65.73 91.23 60.94
CA GLY A 91 64.85 91.19 59.77
C GLY A 91 64.14 89.85 59.52
N LYS A 92 64.60 88.77 60.17
CA LYS A 92 64.08 87.40 59.96
C LYS A 92 63.29 86.87 61.16
N VAL A 93 63.39 87.51 62.32
CA VAL A 93 62.66 87.11 63.54
C VAL A 93 61.22 87.59 63.47
N ASN A 94 60.28 86.66 63.38
CA ASN A 94 58.85 86.94 63.30
C ASN A 94 58.07 86.57 64.57
N ASP A 95 58.59 85.62 65.36
CA ASP A 95 57.97 85.15 66.59
C ASP A 95 57.90 86.25 67.67
N LYS A 96 56.82 86.22 68.46
CA LYS A 96 56.49 87.27 69.42
C LYS A 96 57.44 87.28 70.63
N GLU A 97 57.87 86.12 71.12
CA GLU A 97 58.80 86.03 72.25
C GLU A 97 60.24 86.32 71.79
N GLU A 98 60.63 85.83 70.62
CA GLU A 98 61.95 86.09 70.05
C GLU A 98 62.18 87.59 69.79
N LYS A 99 61.15 88.32 69.35
CA LYS A 99 61.21 89.79 69.18
C LYS A 99 61.53 90.54 70.46
N VAL A 100 61.09 90.04 71.62
CA VAL A 100 61.40 90.65 72.92
C VAL A 100 62.89 90.51 73.22
N SER A 101 63.47 89.32 73.01
CA SER A 101 64.91 89.09 73.18
C SER A 101 65.74 89.88 72.17
N VAL A 102 65.32 89.96 70.91
CA VAL A 102 65.94 90.82 69.88
C VAL A 102 65.96 92.29 70.31
N SER A 103 64.86 92.82 70.86
CA SER A 103 64.82 94.21 71.35
C SER A 103 65.78 94.46 72.52
N ARG A 104 65.86 93.53 73.49
CA ARG A 104 66.82 93.61 74.61
C ARG A 104 68.27 93.61 74.11
N ILE A 105 68.59 92.73 73.16
CA ILE A 105 69.91 92.67 72.53
C ILE A 105 70.21 93.97 71.78
N SER A 106 69.25 94.52 71.04
CA SER A 106 69.43 95.78 70.30
C SER A 106 69.85 96.92 71.22
N LEU A 107 69.16 97.08 72.35
CA LEU A 107 69.42 98.16 73.30
C LEU A 107 70.82 98.01 73.91
N LYS A 108 71.16 96.80 74.39
CA LYS A 108 72.48 96.51 74.96
C LYS A 108 73.59 96.67 73.94
N LEU A 109 73.40 96.20 72.71
CA LEU A 109 74.39 96.31 71.64
C LEU A 109 74.67 97.77 71.30
N GLU A 110 73.64 98.60 71.20
CA GLU A 110 73.80 100.03 70.89
C GLU A 110 74.54 100.75 72.03
N GLU A 111 74.15 100.52 73.29
CA GLU A 111 74.79 101.10 74.47
C GLU A 111 76.27 100.69 74.59
N ILE A 112 76.56 99.39 74.42
CA ILE A 112 77.92 98.86 74.44
C ILE A 112 78.74 99.47 73.30
N SER A 113 78.18 99.53 72.10
CA SER A 113 78.87 100.04 70.91
C SER A 113 79.25 101.52 71.08
N GLU A 114 78.28 102.36 71.43
CA GLU A 114 78.47 103.80 71.53
C GLU A 114 79.44 104.16 72.66
N THR A 115 79.28 103.53 73.83
CA THR A 115 80.13 103.79 74.99
C THR A 115 81.55 103.27 74.77
N SER A 116 81.70 102.12 74.11
CA SER A 116 83.02 101.57 73.80
C SER A 116 83.77 102.44 72.79
N LEU A 117 83.10 102.88 71.71
CA LEU A 117 83.72 103.76 70.71
C LEU A 117 84.13 105.11 71.29
N LYS A 118 83.29 105.73 72.15
CA LYS A 118 83.65 106.96 72.86
C LYS A 118 84.84 106.77 73.81
N SER A 119 84.88 105.63 74.52
CA SER A 119 85.93 105.32 75.48
C SER A 119 87.28 105.02 74.83
N LEU A 120 87.30 104.52 73.58
CA LEU A 120 88.52 104.35 72.78
C LEU A 120 89.22 105.69 72.53
N SER A 121 88.48 106.73 72.16
CA SER A 121 89.03 108.07 71.91
C SER A 121 89.60 108.71 73.18
N ALA A 122 89.02 108.42 74.34
CA ALA A 122 89.48 108.87 75.64
C ALA A 122 90.57 107.97 76.26
N LYS A 123 90.95 106.87 75.59
CA LYS A 123 91.85 105.80 76.10
C LYS A 123 91.46 105.29 77.50
N ASN A 124 90.15 105.25 77.80
CA ASN A 124 89.64 104.86 79.11
C ASN A 124 89.51 103.33 79.24
N GLN A 125 90.59 102.70 79.68
CA GLN A 125 90.69 101.24 79.84
C GLN A 125 89.66 100.66 80.82
N ALA A 126 89.37 101.37 81.92
CA ALA A 126 88.44 100.90 82.95
C ALA A 126 87.01 100.80 82.41
N GLU A 127 86.60 101.77 81.59
CA GLU A 127 85.26 101.77 80.99
C GLU A 127 85.14 100.70 79.88
N ILE A 128 86.16 100.51 79.05
CA ILE A 128 86.19 99.40 78.07
C ILE A 128 86.04 98.03 78.76
N LYS A 129 86.69 97.84 79.92
CA LYS A 129 86.54 96.61 80.70
C LYS A 129 85.10 96.42 81.20
N ARG A 130 84.43 97.50 81.63
CA ARG A 130 83.01 97.47 82.02
C ARG A 130 82.11 97.10 80.84
N GLN A 131 82.38 97.64 79.66
CA GLN A 131 81.61 97.29 78.45
C GLN A 131 81.84 95.85 78.00
N SER A 132 83.05 95.30 78.16
CA SER A 132 83.30 93.85 77.97
C SER A 132 82.43 93.00 78.92
N LEU A 133 82.36 93.36 80.20
CA LEU A 133 81.50 92.65 81.17
C LEU A 133 80.01 92.81 80.85
N ARG A 134 79.55 93.99 80.41
CA ARG A 134 78.16 94.20 79.95
C ARG A 134 77.82 93.40 78.71
N THR A 135 78.81 93.14 77.86
CA THR A 135 78.65 92.26 76.69
C THR A 135 78.21 90.85 77.10
N LYS A 136 78.62 90.35 78.28
CA LYS A 136 78.09 89.07 78.81
C LYS A 136 76.58 89.09 79.07
N GLY A 137 76.04 90.22 79.52
CA GLY A 137 74.59 90.40 79.70
C GLY A 137 73.83 90.43 78.37
N MET A 138 74.45 90.89 77.28
CA MET A 138 73.89 90.79 75.92
C MET A 138 74.00 89.36 75.38
N MET A 139 75.14 88.69 75.61
CA MET A 139 75.33 87.29 75.23
C MET A 139 74.33 86.36 75.92
N ASN A 140 73.90 86.66 77.15
CA ASN A 140 72.85 85.89 77.82
C ASN A 140 71.49 86.03 77.09
N ASP A 141 71.12 87.23 76.64
CA ASP A 141 69.87 87.40 75.86
C ASP A 141 69.98 86.72 74.48
N ILE A 142 71.17 86.73 73.86
CA ILE A 142 71.43 85.97 72.62
C ILE A 142 71.30 84.46 72.88
N TYR A 143 71.76 83.97 74.03
CA TYR A 143 71.60 82.57 74.42
C TYR A 143 70.14 82.18 74.63
N GLU A 144 69.34 83.01 75.33
CA GLU A 144 67.89 82.80 75.46
C GLU A 144 67.19 82.77 74.10
N LEU A 145 67.54 83.72 73.21
CA LEU A 145 67.01 83.75 71.85
C LEU A 145 67.37 82.48 71.06
N LYS A 146 68.64 82.03 71.15
CA LYS A 146 69.10 80.79 70.54
C LYS A 146 68.35 79.58 71.09
N TYR A 147 68.14 79.51 72.41
CA TYR A 147 67.43 78.41 73.05
C TYR A 147 65.98 78.31 72.59
N SER A 148 65.27 79.45 72.50
CA SER A 148 63.88 79.48 72.00
C SER A 148 63.78 79.00 70.55
N ILE A 149 64.65 79.51 69.66
CA ILE A 149 64.68 79.10 68.25
C ILE A 149 65.03 77.62 68.10
N ASN A 150 65.92 77.09 68.96
CA ASN A 150 66.27 75.68 68.94
C ASN A 150 65.12 74.79 69.42
N GLN A 151 64.32 75.22 70.41
CA GLN A 151 63.10 74.51 70.80
C GLN A 151 62.06 74.46 69.67
N GLN A 152 61.85 75.57 68.96
CA GLN A 152 60.94 75.58 67.80
C GLN A 152 61.41 74.60 66.70
N TYR A 153 62.72 74.54 66.47
CA TYR A 153 63.31 73.61 65.51
C TYR A 153 63.08 72.14 65.90
N GLU A 154 63.27 71.78 67.17
CA GLU A 154 62.99 70.42 67.68
C GLU A 154 61.51 70.04 67.58
N GLN A 155 60.59 70.95 67.93
CA GLN A 155 59.15 70.72 67.78
C GLN A 155 58.76 70.51 66.31
N MET A 156 59.35 71.28 65.39
CA MET A 156 59.11 71.11 63.96
C MET A 156 59.59 69.76 63.44
N GLN A 157 60.77 69.29 63.85
CA GLN A 157 61.28 67.95 63.48
C GLN A 157 60.36 66.82 63.97
N GLN A 158 59.82 66.94 65.19
CA GLN A 158 58.90 65.96 65.74
C GLN A 158 57.57 65.91 64.96
N ASN A 159 57.05 67.08 64.57
CA ASN A 159 55.84 67.18 63.75
C ASN A 159 56.04 66.58 62.35
N LEU A 160 57.19 66.80 61.72
CA LEU A 160 57.54 66.20 60.43
C LEU A 160 57.59 64.67 60.52
N LYS A 161 58.21 64.13 61.57
CA LYS A 161 58.30 62.67 61.79
C LYS A 161 56.91 62.04 61.92
N ASN A 162 56.01 62.66 62.69
CA ASN A 162 54.64 62.19 62.86
C ASN A 162 53.83 62.22 61.56
N GLN A 163 53.98 63.29 60.75
CA GLN A 163 53.31 63.39 59.45
C GLN A 163 53.81 62.35 58.45
N ILE A 164 55.13 62.11 58.36
CA ILE A 164 55.71 61.06 57.51
C ILE A 164 55.21 59.68 57.95
N GLN A 165 55.20 59.40 59.25
CA GLN A 165 54.72 58.12 59.77
C GLN A 165 53.21 57.93 59.49
N GLY A 166 52.41 58.99 59.56
CA GLY A 166 50.99 58.95 59.16
C GLY A 166 50.80 58.58 57.69
N ILE A 167 51.54 59.21 56.78
CA ILE A 167 51.50 58.92 55.33
C ILE A 167 51.92 57.47 55.06
N VAL A 168 53.02 56.99 55.66
CA VAL A 168 53.51 55.61 55.48
C VAL A 168 52.50 54.58 55.99
N THR A 169 51.94 54.80 57.18
CA THR A 169 50.99 53.86 57.79
C THR A 169 49.69 53.77 56.98
N PHE A 170 49.16 54.90 56.50
CA PHE A 170 48.01 54.92 55.61
C PHE A 170 48.28 54.17 54.30
N SER A 171 49.44 54.41 53.67
CA SER A 171 49.82 53.73 52.44
C SER A 171 49.96 52.22 52.59
N LEU A 172 50.46 51.74 53.73
CA LEU A 172 50.59 50.30 54.01
C LEU A 172 49.22 49.64 54.21
N ILE A 173 48.32 50.28 54.96
CA ILE A 173 46.94 49.80 55.17
C ILE A 173 46.18 49.78 53.84
N ALA A 174 46.28 50.85 53.05
CA ALA A 174 45.62 50.95 51.76
C ALA A 174 46.12 49.88 50.77
N LEU A 175 47.42 49.56 50.79
CA LEU A 175 48.00 48.48 49.99
C LEU A 175 47.44 47.10 50.38
N VAL A 176 47.37 46.80 51.68
CA VAL A 176 46.82 45.52 52.17
C VAL A 176 45.33 45.38 51.79
N ILE A 177 44.54 46.44 51.95
CA ILE A 177 43.11 46.42 51.56
C ILE A 177 42.95 46.23 50.05
N LEU A 178 43.79 46.88 49.24
CA LEU A 178 43.77 46.73 47.78
C LEU A 178 44.09 45.28 47.38
N LEU A 179 45.15 44.70 47.94
CA LEU A 179 45.54 43.31 47.67
C LEU A 179 44.46 42.31 48.12
N ALA A 180 43.94 42.46 49.35
CA ALA A 180 42.88 41.60 49.86
C ALA A 180 41.60 41.72 49.02
N GLY A 181 41.21 42.93 48.65
CA GLY A 181 40.06 43.19 47.78
C GLY A 181 40.22 42.57 46.39
N SER A 182 41.41 42.66 45.79
CA SER A 182 41.71 42.04 44.49
C SER A 182 41.63 40.51 44.55
N VAL A 183 42.17 39.88 45.60
CA VAL A 183 42.12 38.42 45.80
C VAL A 183 40.68 37.93 45.98
N VAL A 184 39.91 38.57 46.87
CA VAL A 184 38.50 38.20 47.12
C VAL A 184 37.65 38.36 45.86
N SER A 185 37.81 39.49 45.15
CA SER A 185 37.13 39.73 43.87
C SER A 185 37.46 38.65 42.85
N SER A 186 38.75 38.33 42.68
CA SER A 186 39.22 37.27 41.76
C SER A 186 38.57 35.91 42.07
N ILE A 187 38.55 35.50 43.34
CA ILE A 187 37.94 34.21 43.76
C ILE A 187 36.44 34.17 43.43
N ILE A 188 35.70 35.25 43.72
CA ILE A 188 34.25 35.33 43.45
C ILE A 188 33.95 35.25 41.95
N PHE A 189 34.70 35.98 41.13
CA PHE A 189 34.48 35.98 39.67
C PHE A 189 34.90 34.67 39.02
N THR A 190 36.05 34.09 39.40
CA THR A 190 36.50 32.77 38.92
C THR A 190 35.47 31.67 39.23
N ARG A 191 34.92 31.65 40.44
CA ARG A 191 33.87 30.68 40.81
C ARG A 191 32.56 30.89 40.03
N ARG A 192 32.22 32.14 39.68
CA ARG A 192 30.97 32.47 38.97
C ARG A 192 31.05 32.31 37.45
N ILE A 193 32.25 32.33 36.86
CA ILE A 193 32.45 32.22 35.41
C ILE A 193 32.99 30.82 35.06
N THR A 194 34.16 30.47 35.59
CA THR A 194 34.88 29.25 35.21
C THR A 194 34.18 27.98 35.69
N GLY A 195 33.56 28.02 36.87
CA GLY A 195 32.83 26.87 37.42
C GLY A 195 31.71 26.37 36.50
N PRO A 196 30.72 27.21 36.14
CA PRO A 196 29.68 26.82 35.19
C PRO A 196 30.21 26.44 33.81
N ILE A 197 31.23 27.14 33.28
CA ILE A 197 31.83 26.80 31.98
C ILE A 197 32.45 25.40 31.99
N ASN A 198 33.21 25.05 33.03
CA ASN A 198 33.78 23.71 33.16
C ASN A 198 32.70 22.62 33.24
N LYS A 199 31.58 22.89 33.93
CA LYS A 199 30.46 21.95 33.96
C LYS A 199 29.79 21.80 32.60
N ILE A 200 29.58 22.89 31.85
CA ILE A 200 29.06 22.83 30.48
C ILE A 200 30.02 22.02 29.59
N ALA A 201 31.34 22.24 29.72
CA ALA A 201 32.36 21.50 28.99
C ALA A 201 32.42 20.00 29.39
N GLN A 202 32.09 19.67 30.64
CA GLN A 202 31.97 18.29 31.09
C GLN A 202 30.71 17.64 30.50
N ASN A 203 29.55 18.30 30.58
CA ASN A 203 28.33 17.82 29.93
C ASN A 203 28.53 17.64 28.42
N ALA A 204 29.30 18.52 27.76
CA ALA A 204 29.67 18.37 26.35
C ALA A 204 30.49 17.12 26.06
N ARG A 205 31.41 16.77 26.95
CA ARG A 205 32.16 15.50 26.84
C ARG A 205 31.24 14.30 27.02
N GLU A 206 30.39 14.32 28.04
CA GLU A 206 29.43 13.23 28.27
C GLU A 206 28.48 13.04 27.08
N ILE A 207 27.95 14.12 26.49
CA ILE A 207 27.12 14.06 25.28
C ILE A 207 27.91 13.52 24.08
N ALA A 208 29.18 13.92 23.92
CA ALA A 208 30.03 13.41 22.84
C ALA A 208 30.33 11.90 22.98
N GLU A 209 30.30 11.38 24.21
CA GLU A 209 30.42 9.95 24.53
C GLU A 209 29.06 9.22 24.47
N GLY A 210 27.98 9.90 24.06
CA GLY A 210 26.66 9.32 23.88
C GLY A 210 25.73 9.46 25.09
N ASN A 211 26.16 10.06 26.21
CA ASN A 211 25.28 10.32 27.36
C ASN A 211 24.49 11.63 27.17
N LEU A 212 23.24 11.52 26.71
CA LEU A 212 22.30 12.63 26.59
C LEU A 212 21.53 12.89 27.90
N ASN A 213 21.62 11.98 28.88
CA ASN A 213 21.02 12.11 30.21
C ASN A 213 21.85 12.98 31.18
N VAL A 214 22.40 14.08 30.68
CA VAL A 214 23.19 15.00 31.49
C VAL A 214 22.29 15.96 32.28
N GLN A 215 22.62 16.20 33.55
CA GLN A 215 21.86 17.13 34.38
C GLN A 215 22.01 18.57 33.89
N THR A 216 20.89 19.29 33.85
CA THR A 216 20.88 20.72 33.52
C THR A 216 21.57 21.55 34.60
N ILE A 217 22.51 22.39 34.17
CA ILE A 217 23.28 23.22 35.10
C ILE A 217 22.45 24.46 35.44
N LYS A 218 22.18 24.66 36.73
CA LYS A 218 21.51 25.88 37.20
C LYS A 218 22.48 27.06 37.24
N VAL A 219 22.53 27.83 36.16
CA VAL A 219 23.29 29.08 36.09
C VAL A 219 22.47 30.23 36.68
N ARG A 220 22.92 30.79 37.81
CA ARG A 220 22.23 31.90 38.50
C ARG A 220 22.57 33.29 37.94
N THR A 221 23.44 33.37 36.94
CA THR A 221 23.81 34.63 36.28
C THR A 221 22.85 34.94 35.13
N LYS A 222 22.83 36.20 34.67
CA LYS A 222 22.05 36.67 33.50
C LYS A 222 22.99 37.14 32.37
N ASP A 223 24.15 36.52 32.26
CA ASP A 223 25.21 36.89 31.33
C ASP A 223 25.38 35.85 30.22
N GLU A 224 26.42 36.00 29.42
CA GLU A 224 26.76 35.14 28.27
C GLU A 224 26.94 33.67 28.68
N VAL A 225 27.35 33.40 29.93
CA VAL A 225 27.45 32.03 30.46
C VAL A 225 26.06 31.40 30.61
N ALA A 226 25.06 32.19 31.04
CA ALA A 226 23.68 31.73 31.12
C ALA A 226 23.06 31.51 29.72
N GLN A 227 23.41 32.36 28.74
CA GLN A 227 23.01 32.17 27.35
C GLN A 227 23.63 30.91 26.75
N LEU A 228 24.93 30.68 26.98
CA LEU A 228 25.62 29.46 26.57
C LEU A 228 24.95 28.21 27.15
N ASN A 229 24.67 28.21 28.46
CA ASN A 229 23.99 27.09 29.12
C ASN A 229 22.59 26.83 28.54
N LYS A 230 21.84 27.91 28.24
CA LYS A 230 20.50 27.78 27.63
C LYS A 230 20.59 27.19 26.22
N ALA A 231 21.49 27.69 25.38
CA ALA A 231 21.70 27.17 24.03
C ALA A 231 22.16 25.71 24.06
N PHE A 232 23.07 25.37 24.98
CA PHE A 232 23.57 24.01 25.18
C PHE A 232 22.48 23.04 25.66
N SER A 233 21.64 23.47 26.61
CA SER A 233 20.49 22.67 27.08
C SER A 233 19.49 22.44 25.94
N GLN A 234 19.21 23.46 25.13
CA GLN A 234 18.34 23.33 23.96
C GLN A 234 18.90 22.38 22.91
N MET A 235 20.22 22.41 22.67
CA MET A 235 20.90 21.47 21.78
C MET A 235 20.77 20.03 22.28
N THR A 236 21.00 19.80 23.57
CA THR A 236 20.88 18.47 24.20
C THR A 236 19.46 17.93 24.07
N GLU A 237 18.45 18.77 24.34
CA GLU A 237 17.04 18.40 24.21
C GLU A 237 16.63 18.12 22.75
N ASN A 238 17.17 18.89 21.80
CA ASN A 238 16.95 18.63 20.38
C ASN A 238 17.58 17.30 19.95
N LEU A 239 18.81 17.00 20.41
CA LEU A 239 19.48 15.72 20.14
C LEU A 239 18.67 14.55 20.72
N ARG A 240 18.23 14.65 21.98
CA ARG A 240 17.37 13.63 22.62
C ARG A 240 16.13 13.34 21.76
N ARG A 241 15.40 14.39 21.34
CA ARG A 241 14.21 14.24 20.49
C ARG A 241 14.50 13.63 19.13
N VAL A 242 15.65 13.95 18.53
CA VAL A 242 16.07 13.31 17.26
C VAL A 242 16.32 11.83 17.49
N ILE A 243 17.09 11.47 18.51
CA ILE A 243 17.42 10.06 18.82
C ILE A 243 16.15 9.25 19.15
N GLU A 244 15.24 9.80 19.96
CA GLU A 244 13.93 9.16 20.24
C GLU A 244 13.09 8.98 18.98
N ARG A 245 13.04 10.00 18.11
CA ARG A 245 12.25 9.93 16.87
C ARG A 245 12.83 8.93 15.90
N VAL A 246 14.15 8.87 15.73
CA VAL A 246 14.78 7.86 14.88
C VAL A 246 14.55 6.47 15.48
N GLY A 247 14.66 6.28 16.80
CA GLY A 247 14.39 4.99 17.44
C GLY A 247 12.96 4.51 17.23
N ASN A 248 11.97 5.40 17.35
CA ASN A 248 10.57 5.05 17.06
C ASN A 248 10.35 4.76 15.56
N SER A 249 10.96 5.53 14.66
CA SER A 249 10.86 5.32 13.21
C SER A 249 11.54 4.03 12.76
N SER A 250 12.68 3.67 13.34
CA SER A 250 13.36 2.38 13.12
C SER A 250 12.51 1.21 13.59
N GLY A 251 11.90 1.30 14.79
CA GLY A 251 10.95 0.29 15.27
C GLY A 251 9.74 0.11 14.35
N GLN A 252 9.15 1.19 13.85
CA GLN A 252 8.08 1.11 12.85
C GLN A 252 8.55 0.52 11.52
N LEU A 253 9.75 0.88 11.07
CA LEU A 253 10.32 0.34 9.83
C LEU A 253 10.55 -1.18 9.92
N ALA A 254 11.05 -1.67 11.05
CA ALA A 254 11.21 -3.10 11.32
C ALA A 254 9.86 -3.83 11.27
N ALA A 255 8.83 -3.31 11.96
CA ALA A 255 7.50 -3.90 11.95
C ALA A 255 6.87 -3.93 10.54
N SER A 256 7.00 -2.84 9.78
CA SER A 256 6.49 -2.79 8.39
C SER A 256 7.27 -3.72 7.45
N ALA A 257 8.57 -3.91 7.68
CA ALA A 257 9.36 -4.89 6.94
C ALA A 257 8.90 -6.32 7.24
N GLU A 258 8.61 -6.65 8.51
CA GLU A 258 8.03 -7.95 8.88
C GLU A 258 6.66 -8.20 8.25
N GLU A 259 5.77 -7.20 8.24
CA GLU A 259 4.49 -7.29 7.55
C GLU A 259 4.65 -7.49 6.03
N LEU A 260 5.63 -6.83 5.40
CA LEU A 260 5.94 -7.01 3.98
C LEU A 260 6.44 -8.43 3.68
N MET A 261 7.33 -8.99 4.52
CA MET A 261 7.79 -10.38 4.37
C MET A 261 6.62 -11.36 4.47
N ALA A 262 5.75 -11.18 5.46
CA ALA A 262 4.58 -12.04 5.63
C ALA A 262 3.61 -11.93 4.44
N SER A 263 3.37 -10.71 3.94
CA SER A 263 2.52 -10.47 2.77
C SER A 263 3.11 -11.06 1.48
N ALA A 264 4.43 -10.98 1.31
CA ALA A 264 5.13 -11.59 0.18
C ALA A 264 5.04 -13.12 0.24
N ASP A 265 5.26 -13.73 1.41
CA ASP A 265 5.13 -15.18 1.62
C ASP A 265 3.70 -15.69 1.36
N GLU A 266 2.69 -14.97 1.84
CA GLU A 266 1.29 -15.29 1.56
C GLU A 266 0.96 -15.16 0.07
N THR A 267 1.47 -14.12 -0.59
CA THR A 267 1.29 -13.93 -2.04
C THR A 267 1.96 -15.04 -2.83
N MET A 268 3.19 -15.45 -2.47
CA MET A 268 3.89 -16.57 -3.13
C MET A 268 3.08 -17.86 -3.03
N LYS A 269 2.57 -18.22 -1.84
CA LYS A 269 1.71 -19.40 -1.66
C LYS A 269 0.41 -19.31 -2.48
N GLY A 270 -0.20 -18.13 -2.52
CA GLY A 270 -1.36 -17.87 -3.37
C GLY A 270 -1.06 -18.09 -4.84
N THR A 271 0.10 -17.62 -5.32
CA THR A 271 0.56 -17.80 -6.69
C THR A 271 0.88 -19.27 -6.99
N GLU A 272 1.51 -20.01 -6.08
CA GLU A 272 1.71 -21.47 -6.23
C GLU A 272 0.38 -22.21 -6.41
N GLN A 273 -0.65 -21.84 -5.66
CA GLN A 273 -1.98 -22.42 -5.81
C GLN A 273 -2.62 -22.05 -7.17
N ILE A 274 -2.41 -20.83 -7.66
CA ILE A 274 -2.83 -20.41 -9.00
C ILE A 274 -2.12 -21.27 -10.06
N THR A 275 -0.81 -21.49 -9.93
CA THR A 275 -0.04 -22.35 -10.84
C THR A 275 -0.56 -23.79 -10.83
N SER A 276 -0.87 -24.37 -9.67
CA SER A 276 -1.48 -25.71 -9.61
C SER A 276 -2.86 -25.75 -10.27
N SER A 277 -3.67 -24.70 -10.07
CA SER A 277 -5.01 -24.62 -10.65
C SER A 277 -4.95 -24.45 -12.17
N ILE A 278 -4.01 -23.66 -12.68
CA ILE A 278 -3.88 -23.44 -14.13
C ILE A 278 -3.36 -24.67 -14.86
N GLN A 279 -2.52 -25.49 -14.22
CA GLN A 279 -2.15 -26.81 -14.74
C GLN A 279 -3.36 -27.74 -14.89
N GLN A 280 -4.29 -27.73 -13.92
CA GLN A 280 -5.54 -28.49 -14.03
C GLN A 280 -6.43 -27.96 -15.16
N VAL A 281 -6.52 -26.64 -15.32
CA VAL A 281 -7.26 -26.01 -16.44
C VAL A 281 -6.66 -26.41 -17.79
N SER A 282 -5.33 -26.39 -17.92
CA SER A 282 -4.63 -26.81 -19.13
C SER A 282 -4.89 -28.29 -19.46
N ALA A 283 -4.77 -29.18 -18.48
CA ALA A 283 -5.08 -30.60 -18.66
C ALA A 283 -6.58 -30.82 -19.02
N GLY A 284 -7.47 -30.03 -18.42
CA GLY A 284 -8.89 -30.04 -18.75
C GLY A 284 -9.17 -29.60 -20.19
N ALA A 285 -8.47 -28.58 -20.68
CA ALA A 285 -8.57 -28.12 -22.07
C ALA A 285 -8.06 -29.19 -23.05
N GLU A 286 -6.93 -29.85 -22.77
CA GLU A 286 -6.41 -30.94 -23.58
C GLU A 286 -7.39 -32.13 -23.65
N GLN A 287 -7.95 -32.51 -22.50
CA GLN A 287 -8.98 -33.54 -22.44
C GLN A 287 -10.24 -33.14 -23.22
N GLN A 288 -10.64 -31.86 -23.16
CA GLN A 288 -11.77 -31.34 -23.93
C GLN A 288 -11.49 -31.43 -25.44
N THR A 289 -10.29 -31.07 -25.90
CA THR A 289 -9.89 -31.25 -27.29
C THR A 289 -10.03 -32.70 -27.74
N LYS A 290 -9.54 -33.66 -26.94
CA LYS A 290 -9.66 -35.09 -27.24
C LYS A 290 -11.11 -35.54 -27.36
N MET A 291 -11.96 -35.19 -26.39
CA MET A 291 -13.38 -35.55 -26.41
C MET A 291 -14.14 -34.91 -27.59
N SER A 292 -13.77 -33.69 -27.97
CA SER A 292 -14.35 -33.03 -29.15
C SER A 292 -13.96 -33.74 -30.44
N VAL A 293 -12.70 -34.19 -30.58
CA VAL A 293 -12.28 -35.01 -31.74
C VAL A 293 -13.06 -36.34 -31.81
N GLU A 294 -13.21 -37.04 -30.69
CA GLU A 294 -14.03 -38.25 -30.60
C GLU A 294 -15.51 -37.99 -30.95
N SER A 295 -16.03 -36.81 -30.57
CA SER A 295 -17.39 -36.39 -30.93
C SER A 295 -17.54 -36.14 -32.44
N VAL A 296 -16.55 -35.53 -33.10
CA VAL A 296 -16.56 -35.39 -34.58
C VAL A 296 -16.69 -36.75 -35.26
N GLN A 297 -15.93 -37.74 -34.81
CA GLN A 297 -15.99 -39.10 -35.35
C GLN A 297 -17.38 -39.73 -35.14
N SER A 298 -17.99 -39.52 -33.97
CA SER A 298 -19.33 -40.03 -33.66
C SER A 298 -20.41 -39.37 -34.53
N VAL A 299 -20.28 -38.07 -34.81
CA VAL A 299 -21.16 -37.33 -35.72
C VAL A 299 -21.03 -37.84 -37.16
N GLU A 300 -19.81 -38.12 -37.62
CA GLU A 300 -19.58 -38.71 -38.94
C GLU A 300 -20.21 -40.11 -39.07
N GLN A 301 -20.05 -40.96 -38.05
CA GLN A 301 -20.70 -42.27 -38.00
C GLN A 301 -22.23 -42.15 -38.05
N THR A 302 -22.80 -41.19 -37.30
CA THR A 302 -24.25 -40.93 -37.31
C THR A 302 -24.72 -40.47 -38.69
N THR A 303 -23.98 -39.56 -39.34
CA THR A 303 -24.26 -39.10 -40.71
C THR A 303 -24.34 -40.28 -41.68
N ASN A 304 -23.37 -41.20 -41.60
CA ASN A 304 -23.34 -42.38 -42.46
C ASN A 304 -24.51 -43.34 -42.17
N ALA A 305 -24.86 -43.54 -40.90
CA ALA A 305 -26.01 -44.37 -40.53
C ALA A 305 -27.34 -43.79 -41.03
N VAL A 306 -27.55 -42.47 -40.90
CA VAL A 306 -28.75 -41.79 -41.41
C VAL A 306 -28.86 -41.86 -42.93
N LYS A 307 -27.71 -41.74 -43.62
CA LYS A 307 -27.65 -41.96 -45.07
C LYS A 307 -28.10 -43.37 -45.44
N GLN A 308 -27.59 -44.39 -44.76
CA GLN A 308 -28.02 -45.78 -45.00
C GLN A 308 -29.51 -45.99 -44.73
N ILE A 309 -30.07 -45.38 -43.68
CA ILE A 309 -31.51 -45.42 -43.41
C ILE A 309 -32.30 -44.80 -44.57
N SER A 310 -31.85 -43.66 -45.09
CA SER A 310 -32.50 -42.97 -46.21
C SER A 310 -32.46 -43.80 -47.50
N ASP A 311 -31.30 -44.41 -47.81
CA ASP A 311 -31.13 -45.27 -48.97
C ASP A 311 -32.02 -46.53 -48.87
N ASN A 312 -32.09 -47.13 -47.68
CA ASN A 312 -32.96 -48.28 -47.42
C ASN A 312 -34.45 -47.91 -47.52
N ALA A 313 -34.86 -46.76 -46.97
CA ALA A 313 -36.23 -46.27 -47.07
C ALA A 313 -36.63 -46.06 -48.54
N ALA A 314 -35.73 -45.49 -49.37
CA ALA A 314 -35.96 -45.34 -50.81
C ALA A 314 -36.11 -46.69 -51.52
N ALA A 315 -35.30 -47.70 -51.17
CA ALA A 315 -35.41 -49.04 -51.73
C ALA A 315 -36.74 -49.72 -51.35
N VAL A 316 -37.16 -49.62 -50.08
CA VAL A 316 -38.45 -50.16 -49.63
C VAL A 316 -39.63 -49.44 -50.29
N LEU A 317 -39.52 -48.12 -50.53
CA LEU A 317 -40.55 -47.37 -51.28
C LEU A 317 -40.74 -47.94 -52.69
N GLN A 318 -39.65 -48.23 -53.40
CA GLN A 318 -39.72 -48.84 -54.74
C GLN A 318 -40.39 -50.22 -54.71
N LEU A 319 -40.04 -51.05 -53.72
CA LEU A 319 -40.71 -52.35 -53.52
C LEU A 319 -42.21 -52.18 -53.22
N THR A 320 -42.57 -51.19 -52.42
CA THR A 320 -43.98 -50.86 -52.08
C THR A 320 -44.76 -50.43 -53.32
N ILE A 321 -44.17 -49.59 -54.18
CA ILE A 321 -44.77 -49.18 -55.46
C ILE A 321 -44.99 -50.39 -56.36
N SER A 322 -44.00 -51.28 -56.47
CA SER A 322 -44.13 -52.51 -57.27
C SER A 322 -45.19 -53.47 -56.70
N ALA A 323 -45.26 -53.61 -55.38
CA ALA A 323 -46.27 -54.43 -54.71
C ALA A 323 -47.68 -53.86 -54.92
N ASN A 324 -47.84 -52.53 -54.86
CA ASN A 324 -49.11 -51.85 -55.14
C ASN A 324 -49.61 -52.16 -56.56
N ASP A 325 -48.72 -52.07 -57.55
CA ASP A 325 -49.06 -52.37 -58.94
C ASP A 325 -49.48 -53.83 -59.14
N LYS A 326 -48.68 -54.78 -58.62
CA LYS A 326 -49.02 -56.22 -58.67
C LYS A 326 -50.32 -56.55 -57.95
N THR A 327 -50.60 -55.91 -56.83
CA THR A 327 -51.84 -56.10 -56.06
C THR A 327 -53.05 -55.56 -56.82
N LYS A 328 -52.92 -54.41 -57.48
CA LYS A 328 -53.97 -53.86 -58.36
C LYS A 328 -54.25 -54.79 -59.55
N GLN A 329 -53.20 -55.30 -60.20
CA GLN A 329 -53.36 -56.29 -61.27
C GLN A 329 -54.06 -57.56 -60.78
N GLY A 330 -53.66 -58.09 -59.61
CA GLY A 330 -54.29 -59.25 -58.98
C GLY A 330 -55.77 -59.03 -58.67
N SER A 331 -56.12 -57.88 -58.08
CA SER A 331 -57.51 -57.47 -57.86
C SER A 331 -58.30 -57.40 -59.19
N GLY A 332 -57.69 -56.91 -60.26
CA GLY A 332 -58.26 -56.94 -61.61
C GLY A 332 -58.60 -58.35 -62.10
N PHE A 333 -57.66 -59.30 -62.00
CA PHE A 333 -57.91 -60.70 -62.39
C PHE A 333 -58.99 -61.38 -61.54
N VAL A 334 -59.09 -61.04 -60.25
CA VAL A 334 -60.18 -61.55 -59.40
C VAL A 334 -61.53 -61.00 -59.86
N ASN A 335 -61.62 -59.70 -60.18
CA ASN A 335 -62.83 -59.10 -60.73
C ASN A 335 -63.26 -59.75 -62.05
N GLU A 336 -62.31 -60.03 -62.94
CA GLU A 336 -62.57 -60.78 -64.18
C GLU A 336 -63.10 -62.20 -63.86
N THR A 337 -62.51 -62.88 -62.87
CA THR A 337 -62.95 -64.21 -62.43
C THR A 337 -64.37 -64.19 -61.86
N VAL A 338 -64.71 -63.18 -61.04
CA VAL A 338 -66.08 -62.99 -60.50
C VAL A 338 -67.06 -62.78 -61.65
N SER A 339 -66.72 -61.94 -62.62
CA SER A 339 -67.55 -61.68 -63.80
C SER A 339 -67.79 -62.97 -64.60
N GLN A 340 -66.73 -63.73 -64.87
CA GLN A 340 -66.82 -65.01 -65.60
C GLN A 340 -67.66 -66.04 -64.84
N MET A 341 -67.53 -66.14 -63.52
CA MET A 341 -68.33 -67.05 -62.70
C MET A 341 -69.82 -66.64 -62.68
N LYS A 342 -70.15 -65.35 -62.73
CA LYS A 342 -71.53 -64.89 -62.88
C LYS A 342 -72.11 -65.30 -64.25
N SER A 343 -71.36 -65.14 -65.33
CA SER A 343 -71.80 -65.59 -66.66
C SER A 343 -71.97 -67.12 -66.73
N ILE A 344 -71.11 -67.88 -66.06
CA ILE A 344 -71.26 -69.34 -65.94
C ILE A 344 -72.52 -69.66 -65.12
N HIS A 345 -72.76 -68.97 -64.00
CA HIS A 345 -73.96 -69.14 -63.18
C HIS A 345 -75.23 -68.92 -64.01
N GLU A 346 -75.31 -67.83 -64.78
CA GLU A 346 -76.43 -67.54 -65.68
C GLU A 346 -76.61 -68.63 -66.75
N SER A 347 -75.52 -69.13 -67.34
CA SER A 347 -75.57 -70.20 -68.34
C SER A 347 -76.06 -71.54 -67.74
N VAL A 348 -75.69 -71.82 -66.50
CA VAL A 348 -76.16 -72.99 -65.75
C VAL A 348 -77.64 -72.88 -65.41
N GLU A 349 -78.12 -71.70 -64.98
CA GLU A 349 -79.57 -71.45 -64.76
C GLU A 349 -80.39 -71.63 -66.04
N GLN A 350 -79.90 -71.13 -67.17
CA GLN A 350 -80.56 -71.30 -68.46
C GLN A 350 -80.62 -72.79 -68.87
N THR A 351 -79.54 -73.53 -68.62
CA THR A 351 -79.49 -74.98 -68.90
C THR A 351 -80.45 -75.76 -68.01
N ASP A 352 -80.52 -75.43 -66.72
CA ASP A 352 -81.48 -76.03 -65.77
C ASP A 352 -82.93 -75.80 -66.21
N THR A 353 -83.24 -74.56 -66.63
CA THR A 353 -84.56 -74.21 -67.17
C THR A 353 -84.90 -75.03 -68.42
N ALA A 354 -83.99 -75.11 -69.40
CA ALA A 354 -84.20 -75.86 -70.63
C ALA A 354 -84.38 -77.36 -70.39
N LEU A 355 -83.66 -77.95 -69.43
CA LEU A 355 -83.81 -79.36 -69.06
C LEU A 355 -85.15 -79.64 -68.37
N ASN A 356 -85.63 -78.73 -67.52
CA ASN A 356 -86.96 -78.84 -66.92
C ASN A 356 -88.08 -78.73 -67.97
N GLU A 357 -87.93 -77.86 -68.98
CA GLU A 357 -88.83 -77.81 -70.13
C GLU A 357 -88.79 -79.11 -70.94
N LEU A 358 -87.61 -79.66 -71.23
CA LEU A 358 -87.45 -80.93 -71.94
C LEU A 358 -88.09 -82.10 -71.17
N HIS A 359 -87.94 -82.13 -69.85
CA HIS A 359 -88.58 -83.11 -68.97
C HIS A 359 -90.11 -83.03 -69.13
N THR A 360 -90.68 -81.83 -69.03
CA THR A 360 -92.12 -81.58 -69.21
C THR A 360 -92.61 -82.01 -70.60
N ARG A 361 -91.88 -81.66 -71.66
CA ARG A 361 -92.20 -82.07 -73.05
C ARG A 361 -92.14 -83.58 -73.23
N SER A 362 -91.20 -84.26 -72.58
CA SER A 362 -91.08 -85.73 -72.65
C SER A 362 -92.24 -86.43 -71.93
N ASP A 363 -92.74 -85.85 -70.84
CA ASP A 363 -93.96 -86.31 -70.15
C ASP A 363 -95.22 -86.12 -71.01
N GLU A 364 -95.33 -84.97 -71.70
CA GLU A 364 -96.40 -84.72 -72.68
C GLU A 364 -96.37 -85.76 -73.82
N ILE A 365 -95.19 -86.02 -74.39
CA ILE A 365 -95.01 -87.04 -75.44
C ILE A 365 -95.41 -88.43 -74.92
N SER A 366 -94.98 -88.81 -73.72
CA SER A 366 -95.36 -90.09 -73.11
C SER A 366 -96.88 -90.24 -72.98
N THR A 367 -97.57 -89.16 -72.63
CA THR A 367 -99.04 -89.11 -72.55
C THR A 367 -99.69 -89.29 -73.93
N ILE A 368 -99.14 -88.65 -74.97
CA ILE A 368 -99.61 -88.79 -76.35
C ILE A 368 -99.38 -90.22 -76.86
N LEU A 369 -98.22 -90.81 -76.61
CA LEU A 369 -97.91 -92.18 -77.03
C LEU A 369 -98.89 -93.18 -76.40
N ASN A 370 -99.21 -93.04 -75.11
CA ASN A 370 -100.23 -93.87 -74.45
C ASN A 370 -101.60 -93.76 -75.14
N LEU A 371 -102.00 -92.55 -75.56
CA LEU A 371 -103.23 -92.35 -76.32
C LEU A 371 -103.17 -93.01 -77.71
N ILE A 372 -102.05 -92.90 -78.42
CA ILE A 372 -101.88 -93.54 -79.74
C ILE A 372 -101.88 -95.07 -79.61
N THR A 373 -101.24 -95.63 -78.57
CA THR A 373 -101.33 -97.08 -78.29
C THR A 373 -102.78 -97.49 -78.08
N ALA A 374 -103.55 -96.75 -77.26
CA ALA A 374 -104.96 -97.03 -77.06
C ALA A 374 -105.78 -96.97 -78.36
N ILE A 375 -105.50 -95.99 -79.25
CA ILE A 375 -106.13 -95.89 -80.57
C ILE A 375 -105.72 -97.04 -81.47
N ALA A 376 -104.44 -97.43 -81.48
CA ALA A 376 -103.91 -98.53 -82.28
C ALA A 376 -104.53 -99.87 -81.85
N ASP A 377 -104.63 -100.12 -80.54
CA ASP A 377 -105.26 -101.31 -79.99
C ASP A 377 -106.77 -101.35 -80.31
N GLN A 378 -107.45 -100.20 -80.22
CA GLN A 378 -108.86 -100.07 -80.63
C GLN A 378 -109.04 -100.30 -82.14
N THR A 379 -108.13 -99.78 -82.97
CA THR A 379 -108.14 -99.94 -84.43
C THR A 379 -107.85 -101.39 -84.82
N ASN A 380 -106.93 -102.06 -84.13
CA ASN A 380 -106.62 -103.47 -84.29
C ASN A 380 -107.85 -104.34 -83.96
N LEU A 381 -108.57 -104.02 -82.89
CA LEU A 381 -109.84 -104.68 -82.52
C LEU A 381 -110.94 -104.45 -83.57
N LEU A 382 -111.10 -103.21 -84.05
CA LEU A 382 -112.07 -102.87 -85.10
C LEU A 382 -111.75 -103.59 -86.42
N ALA A 383 -110.48 -103.62 -86.81
CA ALA A 383 -110.00 -104.28 -88.02
C ALA A 383 -110.13 -105.81 -87.92
N LEU A 384 -109.87 -106.40 -86.76
CA LEU A 384 -110.10 -107.81 -86.49
C LEU A 384 -111.58 -108.17 -86.62
N ASN A 385 -112.47 -107.37 -86.03
CA ASN A 385 -113.92 -107.56 -86.16
C ASN A 385 -114.37 -107.42 -87.63
N ALA A 386 -113.83 -106.45 -88.38
CA ALA A 386 -114.12 -106.28 -89.81
C ALA A 386 -113.59 -107.45 -90.67
N ALA A 387 -112.40 -107.99 -90.36
CA ALA A 387 -111.83 -109.15 -91.04
C ALA A 387 -112.66 -110.42 -90.78
N ILE A 388 -113.16 -110.60 -89.56
CA ILE A 388 -114.08 -111.68 -89.19
C ILE A 388 -115.39 -111.59 -90.00
N GLU A 389 -116.01 -110.40 -90.08
CA GLU A 389 -117.28 -110.23 -90.79
C GLU A 389 -117.12 -110.31 -92.32
N ALA A 390 -115.97 -109.87 -92.85
CA ALA A 390 -115.62 -110.02 -94.27
C ALA A 390 -115.37 -111.49 -94.66
N ALA A 391 -114.76 -112.29 -93.79
CA ALA A 391 -114.63 -113.74 -93.98
C ALA A 391 -116.00 -114.45 -93.97
N ARG A 392 -116.97 -113.90 -93.22
CA ARG A 392 -118.35 -114.39 -93.11
C ARG A 392 -119.19 -114.13 -94.38
N ALA A 393 -118.90 -113.07 -95.12
CA ALA A 393 -119.58 -112.69 -96.37
C ALA A 393 -119.13 -113.47 -97.63
N GLY A 394 -118.18 -114.42 -97.50
CA GLY A 394 -117.76 -115.31 -98.58
C GLY A 394 -117.14 -114.58 -99.78
N GLU A 395 -117.45 -115.01 -101.02
CA GLU A 395 -116.89 -114.45 -102.27
C GLU A 395 -117.07 -112.92 -102.41
N ALA A 396 -118.18 -112.36 -101.89
CA ALA A 396 -118.45 -110.92 -101.94
C ALA A 396 -117.60 -110.08 -100.96
N GLY A 397 -117.04 -110.71 -99.92
CA GLY A 397 -116.27 -110.06 -98.85
C GLY A 397 -114.76 -110.10 -99.06
N LYS A 398 -114.25 -110.82 -100.07
CA LYS A 398 -112.80 -111.00 -100.31
C LYS A 398 -112.02 -109.69 -100.38
N GLY A 399 -112.53 -108.67 -101.08
CA GLY A 399 -111.87 -107.36 -101.16
C GLY A 399 -111.82 -106.62 -99.81
N PHE A 400 -112.89 -106.73 -99.01
CA PHE A 400 -112.96 -106.13 -97.67
C PHE A 400 -112.10 -106.86 -96.65
N ALA A 401 -111.98 -108.18 -96.73
CA ALA A 401 -111.13 -108.98 -95.84
C ALA A 401 -109.64 -108.63 -96.01
N VAL A 402 -109.21 -108.40 -97.25
CA VAL A 402 -107.84 -107.94 -97.55
C VAL A 402 -107.58 -106.57 -96.93
N VAL A 403 -108.51 -105.61 -97.07
CA VAL A 403 -108.38 -104.27 -96.47
C VAL A 403 -108.40 -104.35 -94.94
N ALA A 404 -109.26 -105.15 -94.33
CA ALA A 404 -109.34 -105.28 -92.89
C ALA A 404 -108.10 -105.94 -92.28
N ASP A 405 -107.54 -106.99 -92.89
CA ASP A 405 -106.27 -107.58 -92.43
C ASP A 405 -105.08 -106.63 -92.66
N GLU A 406 -105.12 -105.79 -93.71
CA GLU A 406 -104.12 -104.73 -93.92
C GLU A 406 -104.23 -103.64 -92.84
N VAL A 407 -105.43 -103.17 -92.48
CA VAL A 407 -105.64 -102.22 -91.38
C VAL A 407 -105.22 -102.81 -90.04
N ARG A 408 -105.49 -104.11 -89.80
CA ARG A 408 -105.05 -104.84 -88.60
C ARG A 408 -103.52 -104.85 -88.51
N LYS A 409 -102.83 -105.19 -89.61
CA LYS A 409 -101.36 -105.14 -89.68
C LYS A 409 -100.82 -103.73 -89.47
N LEU A 410 -101.45 -102.70 -90.04
CA LEU A 410 -101.07 -101.31 -89.79
C LEU A 410 -101.23 -100.92 -88.31
N ALA A 411 -102.32 -101.35 -87.66
CA ALA A 411 -102.56 -101.07 -86.25
C ALA A 411 -101.55 -101.78 -85.33
N GLU A 412 -101.22 -103.05 -85.62
CA GLU A 412 -100.19 -103.82 -84.92
C GLU A 412 -98.79 -103.21 -85.12
N GLN A 413 -98.44 -102.81 -86.34
CA GLN A 413 -97.21 -102.06 -86.64
C GLN A 413 -97.16 -100.69 -85.96
N THR A 414 -98.31 -100.00 -85.85
CA THR A 414 -98.41 -98.71 -85.13
C THR A 414 -98.17 -98.92 -83.64
N SER A 415 -98.80 -99.91 -83.02
CA SER A 415 -98.60 -100.23 -81.59
C SER A 415 -97.14 -100.60 -81.30
N GLN A 416 -96.52 -101.42 -82.17
CA GLN A 416 -95.10 -101.75 -82.06
C GLN A 416 -94.19 -100.52 -82.20
N SER A 417 -94.48 -99.64 -83.17
CA SER A 417 -93.70 -98.40 -83.38
C SER A 417 -93.84 -97.45 -82.19
N VAL A 418 -95.05 -97.30 -81.65
CA VAL A 418 -95.31 -96.48 -80.46
C VAL A 418 -94.61 -97.05 -79.23
N SER A 419 -94.56 -98.37 -79.06
CA SER A 419 -93.80 -99.02 -77.98
C SER A 419 -92.30 -98.73 -78.09
N GLN A 420 -91.73 -98.75 -79.29
CA GLN A 420 -90.33 -98.36 -79.52
C GLN A 420 -90.09 -96.88 -79.19
N ILE A 421 -90.98 -95.98 -79.63
CA ILE A 421 -90.87 -94.54 -79.33
C ILE A 421 -91.05 -94.28 -77.83
N SER A 422 -91.91 -95.04 -77.15
CA SER A 422 -92.12 -94.95 -75.69
C SER A 422 -90.84 -95.35 -74.94
N GLY A 423 -90.16 -96.42 -75.36
CA GLY A 423 -88.85 -96.79 -74.82
C GLY A 423 -87.81 -95.68 -74.97
N ILE A 424 -87.70 -95.09 -76.17
CA ILE A 424 -86.80 -93.94 -76.42
C ILE A 424 -87.18 -92.73 -75.54
N THR A 425 -88.47 -92.45 -75.36
CA THR A 425 -88.95 -91.32 -74.54
C THR A 425 -88.63 -91.53 -73.06
N GLN A 426 -88.77 -92.77 -72.56
CA GLN A 426 -88.38 -93.13 -71.20
C GLN A 426 -86.86 -93.01 -70.98
N ASP A 427 -86.06 -93.43 -71.96
CA ASP A 427 -84.61 -93.26 -71.90
C ASP A 427 -84.23 -91.76 -71.88
N ILE A 428 -84.87 -90.93 -72.72
CA ILE A 428 -84.69 -89.45 -72.70
C ILE A 428 -85.07 -88.86 -71.34
N GLN A 429 -86.20 -89.26 -70.74
CA GLN A 429 -86.59 -88.80 -69.39
C GLN A 429 -85.55 -89.18 -68.34
N LYS A 430 -85.08 -90.44 -68.35
CA LYS A 430 -84.09 -90.95 -67.40
C LYS A 430 -82.75 -90.22 -67.54
N GLU A 431 -82.29 -89.98 -68.76
CA GLU A 431 -81.08 -89.20 -69.03
C GLU A 431 -81.25 -87.73 -68.64
N THR A 432 -82.43 -87.15 -68.87
CA THR A 432 -82.76 -85.77 -68.47
C THR A 432 -82.68 -85.62 -66.94
N VAL A 433 -83.29 -86.52 -66.16
CA VAL A 433 -83.23 -86.50 -64.68
C VAL A 433 -81.78 -86.59 -64.19
N LYS A 434 -80.98 -87.49 -64.77
CA LYS A 434 -79.55 -87.61 -64.43
C LYS A 434 -78.77 -86.32 -64.75
N THR A 435 -79.12 -85.67 -65.86
CA THR A 435 -78.49 -84.42 -66.29
C THR A 435 -78.87 -83.28 -65.36
N VAL A 436 -80.14 -83.13 -64.96
CA VAL A 436 -80.60 -82.15 -63.97
C VAL A 436 -79.85 -82.29 -62.64
N GLN A 437 -79.66 -83.52 -62.13
CA GLN A 437 -78.85 -83.74 -60.92
C GLN A 437 -77.40 -83.26 -61.09
N SER A 438 -76.81 -83.49 -62.27
CA SER A 438 -75.45 -83.04 -62.58
C SER A 438 -75.36 -81.51 -62.68
N VAL A 439 -76.35 -80.86 -63.29
CA VAL A 439 -76.47 -79.40 -63.36
C VAL A 439 -76.64 -78.79 -61.96
N GLY A 440 -77.43 -79.41 -61.09
CA GLY A 440 -77.57 -79.00 -59.68
C GLY A 440 -76.23 -79.02 -58.93
N PHE A 441 -75.41 -80.05 -59.12
CA PHE A 441 -74.06 -80.10 -58.55
C PHE A 441 -73.14 -79.01 -59.12
N VAL A 442 -73.19 -78.75 -60.43
CA VAL A 442 -72.42 -77.66 -61.06
C VAL A 442 -72.85 -76.30 -60.50
N LYS A 443 -74.16 -76.05 -60.32
CA LYS A 443 -74.70 -74.82 -59.72
C LYS A 443 -74.12 -74.57 -58.32
N GLU A 444 -74.06 -75.59 -57.48
CA GLU A 444 -73.44 -75.51 -56.15
C GLU A 444 -71.94 -75.16 -56.24
N LYS A 445 -71.20 -75.79 -57.17
CA LYS A 445 -69.77 -75.51 -57.36
C LYS A 445 -69.50 -74.10 -57.88
N VAL A 446 -70.34 -73.58 -58.76
CA VAL A 446 -70.25 -72.20 -59.25
C VAL A 446 -70.52 -71.20 -58.12
N GLN A 447 -71.54 -71.45 -57.28
CA GLN A 447 -71.82 -70.61 -56.11
C GLN A 447 -70.64 -70.61 -55.13
N SER A 448 -70.08 -71.78 -54.82
CA SER A 448 -68.87 -71.88 -53.99
C SER A 448 -67.68 -71.14 -54.62
N GLY A 449 -67.54 -71.20 -55.94
CA GLY A 449 -66.52 -70.45 -56.69
C GLY A 449 -66.68 -68.93 -56.57
N LEU A 450 -67.91 -68.42 -56.66
CA LEU A 450 -68.23 -67.00 -56.44
C LEU A 450 -67.87 -66.56 -55.02
N ASP A 451 -68.21 -67.35 -54.00
CA ASP A 451 -67.91 -67.03 -52.61
C ASP A 451 -66.39 -66.95 -52.36
N ILE A 452 -65.62 -67.88 -52.93
CA ILE A 452 -64.15 -67.87 -52.86
C ILE A 452 -63.58 -66.65 -53.58
N ALA A 453 -64.08 -66.32 -54.77
CA ALA A 453 -63.61 -65.18 -55.54
C ALA A 453 -63.88 -63.84 -54.82
N ASN A 454 -65.08 -63.65 -54.27
CA ASN A 454 -65.43 -62.45 -53.48
C ASN A 454 -64.55 -62.34 -52.21
N ARG A 455 -64.30 -63.46 -51.52
CA ARG A 455 -63.37 -63.45 -50.36
C ARG A 455 -61.94 -63.10 -50.76
N THR A 456 -61.51 -63.56 -51.93
CA THR A 456 -60.19 -63.22 -52.48
C THR A 456 -60.12 -61.74 -52.84
N GLU A 457 -61.19 -61.15 -53.39
CA GLU A 457 -61.29 -59.71 -53.68
C GLU A 457 -61.10 -58.87 -52.40
N MET A 458 -61.79 -59.24 -51.31
CA MET A 458 -61.64 -58.56 -50.01
C MET A 458 -60.19 -58.61 -49.50
N ILE A 459 -59.53 -59.77 -49.60
CA ILE A 459 -58.11 -59.91 -49.20
C ILE A 459 -57.21 -58.99 -50.03
N PHE A 460 -57.42 -58.89 -51.34
CA PHE A 460 -56.65 -57.96 -52.17
C PHE A 460 -56.90 -56.48 -51.80
N SER A 461 -58.13 -56.14 -51.39
CA SER A 461 -58.45 -54.80 -50.88
C SER A 461 -57.68 -54.49 -49.58
N ASP A 462 -57.65 -55.43 -48.64
CA ASP A 462 -56.91 -55.28 -47.39
C ASP A 462 -55.39 -55.16 -47.63
N ILE A 463 -54.85 -55.96 -48.55
CA ILE A 463 -53.42 -55.87 -48.96
C ILE A 463 -53.12 -54.49 -49.56
N LEU A 464 -54.02 -53.96 -50.41
CA LEU A 464 -53.85 -52.64 -51.01
C LEU A 464 -53.81 -51.54 -49.94
N ALA A 465 -54.71 -51.62 -48.95
CA ALA A 465 -54.73 -50.68 -47.83
C ALA A 465 -53.43 -50.73 -47.01
N ALA A 466 -52.94 -51.94 -46.68
CA ALA A 466 -51.68 -52.13 -45.96
C ALA A 466 -50.46 -51.59 -46.73
N ILE A 467 -50.43 -51.75 -48.06
CA ILE A 467 -49.36 -51.21 -48.92
C ILE A 467 -49.38 -49.67 -48.93
N LEU A 468 -50.56 -49.04 -48.95
CA LEU A 468 -50.69 -47.59 -48.88
C LEU A 468 -50.21 -47.04 -47.53
N GLU A 469 -50.56 -47.72 -46.43
CA GLU A 469 -50.07 -47.37 -45.10
C GLU A 469 -48.54 -47.49 -45.00
N MET A 470 -47.97 -48.56 -45.55
CA MET A 470 -46.52 -48.75 -45.64
C MET A 470 -45.84 -47.59 -46.38
N GLY A 471 -46.42 -47.13 -47.50
CA GLY A 471 -45.93 -45.97 -48.23
C GLY A 471 -45.91 -44.68 -47.38
N MET A 472 -46.95 -44.46 -46.56
CA MET A 472 -47.00 -43.32 -45.64
C MET A 472 -45.93 -43.41 -44.54
N GLN A 473 -45.72 -44.60 -43.97
CA GLN A 473 -44.68 -44.80 -42.95
C GLN A 473 -43.26 -44.56 -43.51
N ILE A 474 -42.98 -45.03 -44.73
CA ILE A 474 -41.68 -44.82 -45.38
C ILE A 474 -41.42 -43.32 -45.62
N LYS A 475 -42.45 -42.57 -46.01
CA LYS A 475 -42.36 -41.11 -46.12
C LYS A 475 -42.00 -40.46 -44.78
N GLY A 476 -42.65 -40.89 -43.69
CA GLY A 476 -42.32 -40.43 -42.34
C GLY A 476 -40.87 -40.73 -41.94
N ILE A 477 -40.34 -41.91 -42.26
CA ILE A 477 -38.93 -42.27 -42.03
C ILE A 477 -37.99 -41.30 -42.78
N THR A 478 -38.35 -40.91 -44.00
CA THR A 478 -37.55 -40.01 -44.84
C THR A 478 -37.52 -38.60 -44.25
N GLU A 479 -38.67 -38.09 -43.79
CA GLU A 479 -38.77 -36.78 -43.13
C GLU A 479 -37.95 -36.74 -41.83
N VAL A 480 -38.05 -37.77 -40.99
CA VAL A 480 -37.24 -37.88 -39.76
C VAL A 480 -35.75 -37.94 -40.08
N SER A 481 -35.35 -38.72 -41.11
CA SER A 481 -33.94 -38.83 -41.51
C SER A 481 -33.37 -37.49 -42.00
N GLN A 482 -34.17 -36.67 -42.69
CA GLN A 482 -33.79 -35.31 -43.07
C GLN A 482 -33.62 -34.40 -41.85
N GLY A 483 -34.54 -34.49 -40.88
CA GLY A 483 -34.44 -33.75 -39.61
C GLY A 483 -33.16 -34.08 -38.84
N ILE A 484 -32.83 -35.37 -38.71
CA ILE A 484 -31.60 -35.82 -38.05
C ILE A 484 -30.36 -35.26 -38.76
N ASN A 485 -30.31 -35.27 -40.09
CA ASN A 485 -29.18 -34.70 -40.84
C ASN A 485 -28.98 -33.20 -40.55
N GLN A 486 -30.07 -32.44 -40.37
CA GLN A 486 -29.98 -31.03 -40.01
C GLN A 486 -29.41 -30.85 -38.59
N GLU A 487 -29.88 -31.64 -37.62
CA GLU A 487 -29.39 -31.60 -36.24
C GLU A 487 -27.92 -32.01 -36.14
N VAL A 488 -27.52 -33.06 -36.87
CA VAL A 488 -26.11 -33.49 -37.02
C VAL A 488 -25.23 -32.35 -37.51
N GLY A 489 -25.70 -31.55 -38.48
CA GLY A 489 -24.99 -30.36 -38.96
C GLY A 489 -24.79 -29.29 -37.88
N GLN A 490 -25.78 -29.10 -37.00
CA GLN A 490 -25.66 -28.17 -35.86
C GLN A 490 -24.68 -28.69 -34.81
N ILE A 491 -24.75 -29.99 -34.48
CA ILE A 491 -23.83 -30.64 -33.55
C ILE A 491 -22.38 -30.49 -34.05
N TYR A 492 -22.15 -30.69 -35.35
CA TYR A 492 -20.82 -30.49 -35.94
C TYR A 492 -20.28 -29.07 -35.68
N GLY A 493 -21.12 -28.04 -35.85
CA GLY A 493 -20.78 -26.65 -35.54
C GLY A 493 -20.41 -26.44 -34.07
N HIS A 494 -21.21 -26.97 -33.14
CA HIS A 494 -20.95 -26.87 -31.70
C HIS A 494 -19.67 -27.59 -31.27
N VAL A 495 -19.36 -28.75 -31.87
CA VAL A 495 -18.12 -29.46 -31.59
C VAL A 495 -16.91 -28.66 -32.08
N HIS A 496 -17.01 -27.98 -33.22
CA HIS A 496 -15.94 -27.13 -33.71
C HIS A 496 -15.72 -25.89 -32.83
N GLU A 497 -16.80 -25.30 -32.33
CA GLU A 497 -16.71 -24.20 -31.36
C GLU A 497 -16.06 -24.64 -30.05
N MET A 498 -16.37 -25.85 -29.55
CA MET A 498 -15.68 -26.43 -28.39
C MET A 498 -14.17 -26.60 -28.61
N LEU A 499 -13.74 -27.01 -29.81
CA LEU A 499 -12.31 -27.09 -30.13
C LEU A 499 -11.62 -25.73 -30.05
N ASN A 500 -12.27 -24.69 -30.58
CA ASN A 500 -11.74 -23.32 -30.52
C ASN A 500 -11.67 -22.80 -29.08
N VAL A 501 -12.70 -23.05 -28.27
CA VAL A 501 -12.70 -22.70 -26.84
C VAL A 501 -11.57 -23.43 -26.12
N ALA A 502 -11.43 -24.74 -26.30
CA ALA A 502 -10.36 -25.52 -25.66
C ALA A 502 -8.96 -25.01 -26.07
N SER A 503 -8.75 -24.69 -27.35
CA SER A 503 -7.50 -24.11 -27.84
C SER A 503 -7.20 -22.76 -27.19
N ASN A 504 -8.19 -21.87 -27.10
CA ASN A 504 -8.03 -20.56 -26.46
C ASN A 504 -7.78 -20.70 -24.96
N THR A 505 -8.49 -21.59 -24.27
CA THR A 505 -8.27 -21.88 -22.85
C THR A 505 -6.86 -22.41 -22.61
N SER A 506 -6.36 -23.29 -23.48
CA SER A 506 -4.97 -23.76 -23.40
C SER A 506 -3.97 -22.61 -23.58
N GLY A 507 -4.21 -21.70 -24.53
CA GLY A 507 -3.37 -20.51 -24.71
C GLY A 507 -3.37 -19.59 -23.49
N SER A 508 -4.56 -19.25 -22.97
CA SER A 508 -4.68 -18.43 -21.75
C SER A 508 -4.06 -19.11 -20.52
N ALA A 509 -4.10 -20.44 -20.44
CA ALA A 509 -3.44 -21.17 -19.35
C ALA A 509 -1.92 -20.99 -19.38
N VAL A 510 -1.30 -20.96 -20.56
CA VAL A 510 0.14 -20.69 -20.73
C VAL A 510 0.47 -19.25 -20.33
N ASP A 511 -0.35 -18.28 -20.71
CA ASP A 511 -0.13 -16.87 -20.35
C ASP A 511 -0.21 -16.67 -18.83
N VAL A 512 -1.21 -17.26 -18.18
CA VAL A 512 -1.38 -17.18 -16.71
C VAL A 512 -0.25 -17.90 -15.99
N ALA A 513 0.24 -19.04 -16.50
CA ALA A 513 1.39 -19.71 -15.93
C ALA A 513 2.64 -18.84 -15.99
N SER A 514 2.89 -18.21 -17.15
CA SER A 514 4.03 -17.30 -17.35
C SER A 514 3.96 -16.08 -16.42
N ALA A 515 2.79 -15.46 -16.29
CA ALA A 515 2.58 -14.34 -15.37
C ALA A 515 2.73 -14.77 -13.89
N SER A 516 2.37 -16.00 -13.55
CA SER A 516 2.56 -16.55 -12.21
C SER A 516 4.04 -16.77 -11.88
N GLU A 517 4.85 -17.22 -12.84
CA GLU A 517 6.30 -17.31 -12.68
C GLU A 517 6.95 -15.93 -12.46
N GLU A 518 6.56 -14.92 -13.23
CA GLU A 518 7.05 -13.54 -13.05
C GLU A 518 6.64 -12.94 -11.70
N GLN A 519 5.41 -13.25 -11.24
CA GLN A 519 4.92 -12.82 -9.94
C GLN A 519 5.67 -13.49 -8.78
N LEU A 520 6.02 -14.77 -8.89
CA LEU A 520 6.85 -15.45 -7.89
C LEU A 520 8.23 -14.78 -7.79
N ALA A 521 8.91 -14.56 -8.91
CA ALA A 521 10.21 -13.88 -8.94
C ALA A 521 10.15 -12.47 -8.34
N SER A 522 9.10 -11.71 -8.66
CA SER A 522 8.89 -10.37 -8.10
C SER A 522 8.69 -10.40 -6.58
N MET A 523 7.98 -11.40 -6.05
CA MET A 523 7.76 -11.54 -4.61
C MET A 523 9.01 -12.01 -3.87
N GLU A 524 9.87 -12.81 -4.50
CA GLU A 524 11.20 -13.13 -3.96
C GLU A 524 12.05 -11.86 -3.80
N GLU A 525 12.03 -10.96 -4.79
CA GLU A 525 12.72 -9.66 -4.71
C GLU A 525 12.14 -8.76 -3.60
N VAL A 526 10.80 -8.67 -3.49
CA VAL A 526 10.14 -7.91 -2.41
C VAL A 526 10.53 -8.47 -1.04
N ASN A 527 10.54 -9.79 -0.89
CA ASN A 527 10.93 -10.44 0.36
C ASN A 527 12.40 -10.12 0.70
N ALA A 528 13.32 -10.22 -0.27
CA ALA A 528 14.73 -9.87 -0.07
C ALA A 528 14.93 -8.38 0.31
N ALA A 529 14.15 -7.48 -0.30
CA ALA A 529 14.15 -6.06 0.04
C ALA A 529 13.62 -5.81 1.46
N ALA A 530 12.56 -6.51 1.87
CA ALA A 530 12.00 -6.43 3.21
C ALA A 530 12.98 -6.95 4.28
N VAL A 531 13.66 -8.07 4.03
CA VAL A 531 14.76 -8.56 4.88
C VAL A 531 15.85 -7.50 5.05
N SER A 532 16.24 -6.85 3.96
CA SER A 532 17.25 -5.77 3.99
C SER A 532 16.79 -4.56 4.79
N LEU A 533 15.51 -4.16 4.67
CA LEU A 533 14.92 -3.06 5.46
C LEU A 533 14.87 -3.40 6.95
N SER A 534 14.51 -4.63 7.29
CA SER A 534 14.51 -5.11 8.69
C SER A 534 15.92 -5.05 9.28
N SER A 535 16.93 -5.56 8.56
CA SER A 535 18.32 -5.49 8.99
C SER A 535 18.82 -4.05 9.17
N LEU A 536 18.45 -3.13 8.26
CA LEU A 536 18.82 -1.72 8.37
C LEU A 536 18.14 -1.05 9.58
N ALA A 537 16.88 -1.40 9.85
CA ALA A 537 16.16 -0.92 11.02
C ALA A 537 16.80 -1.40 12.33
N GLU A 538 17.21 -2.67 12.40
CA GLU A 538 17.97 -3.22 13.52
C GLU A 538 19.33 -2.52 13.70
N GLU A 539 20.06 -2.25 12.62
CA GLU A 539 21.35 -1.55 12.67
C GLU A 539 21.19 -0.10 13.18
N LEU A 540 20.13 0.60 12.76
CA LEU A 540 19.78 1.91 13.28
C LEU A 540 19.42 1.85 14.77
N GLN A 541 18.62 0.86 15.18
CA GLN A 541 18.23 0.66 16.57
C GLN A 541 19.46 0.39 17.44
N SER A 542 20.39 -0.44 16.97
CA SER A 542 21.67 -0.74 17.60
C SER A 542 22.53 0.52 17.73
N SER A 543 22.66 1.29 16.65
CA SER A 543 23.40 2.56 16.66
C SER A 543 22.83 3.56 17.67
N ILE A 544 21.51 3.63 17.80
CA ILE A 544 20.82 4.51 18.75
C ILE A 544 20.96 4.01 20.19
N SER A 545 21.00 2.70 20.40
CA SER A 545 21.17 2.10 21.74
C SER A 545 22.49 2.49 22.42
N SER A 546 23.48 2.94 21.66
CA SER A 546 24.73 3.50 22.20
C SER A 546 24.52 4.82 22.96
N PHE A 547 23.43 5.54 22.66
CA PHE A 547 23.08 6.78 23.35
C PHE A 547 22.27 6.49 24.61
N LYS A 548 22.70 7.06 25.75
CA LYS A 548 21.94 7.02 27.01
C LYS A 548 21.04 8.25 27.09
N LEU A 549 19.73 8.04 27.03
CA LEU A 549 18.71 9.10 27.05
C LEU A 549 18.36 9.56 28.46
#